data_AF-A0A2H0NF80-F1
#
_entry.id   AF-A0A2H0NF80-F1
#
_cell.length_a   1.000
_cell.length_b   1.000
_cell.length_c   1.000
_cell.angle_alpha   90.00
_cell.angle_beta   90.00
_cell.angle_gamma   90.00
#
_symmetry.space_group_name_H-M   'P 1'
#
loop_
_entity.id
_entity.type
_entity.pdbx_description
1 polymer ?
#
loop_
_entity_poly.entity_id
_entity_poly.type
_entity_poly.pdbx_seq_one_letter_code
_entity_poly.pdbx_strand_id
1 'polypeptide(L)'
;MKKKYFWGGAIIILGLLGASFIVLTSSKNKSPSLNEIKISDYNSDFFQFERKPIAPPLPLGVNPLDNEKNLTENLAKIYAQKLVKRNPNGPVNNNNQSQITVPSQNLAQEVLLDKLNQKFSFPQFSRADLKINEDNSLLGQQQYVKNLWVISQKNFRDSLNPDSNIRKVIFNFIDQKDSRDLQNYINVLALQIKDVKDLAVPSSWETFHLQALNLWQKEYTILSSILNMDSDSLKTILASQELINISQEESDLGVIFIQHLKDLTYKK
;
A
#
# COMPACT_ATOMS: atom_id res chain seq x y z
N MET A 1 -2.57 -25.45 -29.45
CA MET A 1 -3.38 -24.36 -28.84
C MET A 1 -3.06 -24.04 -27.38
N LYS A 2 -2.61 -24.98 -26.53
CA LYS A 2 -2.38 -24.76 -25.08
C LYS A 2 -1.33 -23.69 -24.69
N LYS A 3 -0.26 -23.49 -25.48
CA LYS A 3 0.80 -22.51 -25.17
C LYS A 3 0.36 -21.05 -25.23
N LYS A 4 -0.59 -20.65 -26.09
CA LYS A 4 -0.98 -19.24 -26.27
C LYS A 4 -1.73 -18.67 -25.05
N TYR A 5 -2.57 -19.48 -24.40
CA TYR A 5 -3.32 -19.07 -23.21
C TYR A 5 -2.43 -18.95 -21.96
N PHE A 6 -1.38 -19.78 -21.87
CA PHE A 6 -0.42 -19.73 -20.76
C PHE A 6 0.40 -18.42 -20.77
N TRP A 7 0.88 -17.99 -21.95
CA TRP A 7 1.61 -16.72 -22.09
C TRP A 7 0.71 -15.48 -21.95
N GLY A 8 -0.53 -15.53 -22.45
CA GLY A 8 -1.51 -14.47 -22.20
C GLY A 8 -1.81 -14.30 -20.72
N GLY A 9 -1.79 -15.41 -19.95
CA GLY A 9 -1.98 -15.37 -18.51
C GLY A 9 -0.85 -14.69 -17.75
N ALA A 10 0.38 -14.99 -18.17
CA ALA A 10 1.56 -14.37 -17.62
C ALA A 10 1.58 -12.85 -17.84
N ILE A 11 1.11 -12.36 -18.98
CA ILE A 11 1.13 -10.92 -19.31
C ILE A 11 0.23 -10.09 -18.40
N ILE A 12 -0.95 -10.58 -17.98
CA ILE A 12 -1.79 -9.83 -17.04
C ILE A 12 -1.26 -9.90 -15.61
N ILE A 13 -0.79 -11.06 -15.15
CA ILE A 13 -0.18 -11.18 -13.82
C ILE A 13 1.10 -10.33 -13.76
N LEU A 14 1.88 -10.29 -14.84
CA LEU A 14 3.02 -9.38 -15.00
C LEU A 14 2.61 -7.93 -15.26
N GLY A 15 1.41 -7.65 -15.75
CA GLY A 15 0.87 -6.29 -15.85
C GLY A 15 0.49 -5.77 -14.46
N LEU A 16 -0.02 -6.64 -13.59
CA LEU A 16 -0.27 -6.35 -12.18
C LEU A 16 1.03 -6.26 -11.38
N LEU A 17 2.00 -7.14 -11.65
CA LEU A 17 3.34 -7.13 -11.03
C LEU A 17 4.35 -6.22 -11.78
N GLY A 18 3.92 -5.47 -12.79
CA GLY A 18 4.84 -4.88 -13.77
C GLY A 18 4.28 -3.74 -14.57
N ALA A 19 3.21 -3.07 -14.09
CA ALA A 19 2.93 -1.68 -14.46
C ALA A 19 4.16 -0.77 -14.21
N SER A 20 5.11 -1.26 -13.42
CA SER A 20 6.44 -0.70 -13.14
C SER A 20 7.52 -1.03 -14.19
N PHE A 21 7.41 -2.15 -14.94
CA PHE A 21 8.49 -2.67 -15.80
C PHE A 21 8.62 -1.96 -17.16
N ILE A 22 7.52 -1.44 -17.72
CA ILE A 22 7.54 -0.73 -19.02
C ILE A 22 8.32 0.60 -18.95
N VAL A 23 8.59 1.14 -17.75
CA VAL A 23 9.34 2.40 -17.58
C VAL A 23 10.85 2.18 -17.39
N LEU A 24 11.28 1.04 -16.82
CA LEU A 24 12.72 0.81 -16.55
C LEU A 24 13.52 0.42 -17.81
N THR A 25 12.91 -0.19 -18.83
CA THR A 25 13.61 -0.48 -20.09
C THR A 25 13.56 0.67 -21.10
N SER A 26 12.66 1.64 -20.93
CA SER A 26 12.57 2.85 -21.77
C SER A 26 13.32 4.07 -21.21
N SER A 27 13.74 4.04 -19.94
CA SER A 27 14.61 5.08 -19.36
C SER A 27 16.00 4.54 -19.08
N LYS A 28 16.77 4.28 -20.14
CA LYS A 28 18.24 4.23 -20.03
C LYS A 28 18.88 5.62 -19.90
N ASN A 29 18.08 6.68 -19.83
CA ASN A 29 18.56 8.03 -19.58
C ASN A 29 17.51 8.80 -18.76
N LYS A 30 17.89 9.12 -17.51
CA LYS A 30 17.15 9.88 -16.49
C LYS A 30 16.23 9.03 -15.60
N SER A 31 16.84 8.47 -14.55
CA SER A 31 16.15 8.24 -13.28
C SER A 31 15.67 9.59 -12.74
N PRO A 32 14.36 9.83 -12.52
CA PRO A 32 13.95 10.98 -11.73
C PRO A 32 14.32 10.68 -10.28
N SER A 33 15.32 11.37 -9.75
CA SER A 33 15.64 11.32 -8.33
C SER A 33 14.52 12.04 -7.56
N LEU A 34 13.69 11.29 -6.85
CA LEU A 34 12.74 11.83 -5.86
C LEU A 34 13.42 12.25 -4.54
N ASN A 35 14.76 12.31 -4.51
CA ASN A 35 15.56 12.68 -3.34
C ASN A 35 15.64 14.19 -3.07
N GLU A 36 14.82 15.01 -3.71
CA GLU A 36 14.70 16.43 -3.35
C GLU A 36 13.23 16.83 -3.17
N ILE A 37 12.53 16.18 -2.25
CA ILE A 37 11.48 16.91 -1.52
C ILE A 37 12.18 17.64 -0.38
N LYS A 38 12.75 18.82 -0.69
CA LYS A 38 13.15 19.77 0.33
C LYS A 38 11.86 20.31 0.96
N ILE A 39 11.57 19.88 2.18
CA ILE A 39 10.46 20.35 3.02
C ILE A 39 10.79 21.77 3.55
N SER A 40 11.29 22.67 2.71
CA SER A 40 11.73 24.01 3.13
C SER A 40 10.83 25.15 2.70
N ASP A 41 9.83 24.93 1.83
CA ASP A 41 9.00 26.02 1.27
C ASP A 41 7.48 25.83 1.44
N TYR A 42 7.02 24.93 2.33
CA TYR A 42 5.59 24.83 2.62
C TYR A 42 5.16 25.91 3.60
N ASN A 43 4.42 26.90 3.09
CA ASN A 43 3.66 27.88 3.87
C ASN A 43 2.93 27.20 5.04
N SER A 44 2.90 27.90 6.18
CA SER A 44 2.35 27.51 7.48
C SER A 44 0.85 27.15 7.52
N ASP A 45 0.19 27.00 6.37
CA ASP A 45 -1.22 26.61 6.26
C ASP A 45 -1.45 25.09 6.42
N PHE A 46 -0.39 24.30 6.59
CA PHE A 46 -0.45 22.85 6.82
C PHE A 46 -1.28 22.41 8.05
N PHE A 47 -1.62 23.33 8.97
CA PHE A 47 -2.32 23.02 10.22
C PHE A 47 -3.81 23.40 10.26
N GLN A 48 -4.46 23.66 9.13
CA GLN A 48 -5.91 23.89 9.10
C GLN A 48 -6.69 22.56 9.04
N PHE A 49 -6.87 21.92 10.20
CA PHE A 49 -7.64 20.69 10.34
C PHE A 49 -9.16 20.95 10.33
N GLU A 50 -9.75 21.09 9.14
CA GLU A 50 -11.21 20.96 9.00
C GLU A 50 -11.58 19.49 8.89
N ARG A 51 -12.20 18.93 9.94
CA ARG A 51 -12.68 17.55 9.96
C ARG A 51 -13.83 17.39 8.96
N LYS A 52 -13.55 16.85 7.78
CA LYS A 52 -14.60 16.25 6.94
C LYS A 52 -15.02 14.89 7.50
N PRO A 53 -16.31 14.51 7.39
CA PRO A 53 -16.80 13.24 7.88
C PRO A 53 -16.07 12.07 7.20
N ILE A 54 -15.70 11.10 8.04
CA ILE A 54 -15.01 9.86 7.69
C ILE A 54 -15.81 9.14 6.60
N ALA A 55 -15.16 8.81 5.48
CA ALA A 55 -15.76 7.98 4.45
C ALA A 55 -16.28 6.67 5.06
N PRO A 56 -17.48 6.19 4.69
CA PRO A 56 -18.05 4.99 5.29
C PRO A 56 -17.10 3.79 5.13
N PRO A 57 -17.01 2.91 6.13
CA PRO A 57 -16.18 1.71 6.05
C PRO A 57 -16.65 0.83 4.87
N LEU A 58 -15.72 0.46 4.01
CA LEU A 58 -15.98 -0.42 2.87
C LEU A 58 -16.45 -1.81 3.39
N PRO A 59 -17.54 -2.36 2.86
CA PRO A 59 -18.16 -3.57 3.42
C PRO A 59 -17.56 -4.83 2.77
N LEU A 60 -16.33 -5.21 3.11
CA LEU A 60 -15.78 -6.51 2.70
C LEU A 60 -14.84 -7.03 3.79
N GLY A 61 -15.01 -8.32 4.14
CA GLY A 61 -14.26 -9.07 5.18
C GLY A 61 -12.76 -9.28 4.90
N VAL A 62 -12.10 -8.28 4.34
CA VAL A 62 -10.72 -7.97 4.67
C VAL A 62 -10.73 -7.65 6.17
N ASN A 63 -9.78 -8.17 6.95
CA ASN A 63 -9.65 -7.73 8.33
C ASN A 63 -9.69 -6.20 8.31
N PRO A 64 -10.65 -5.55 8.99
CA PRO A 64 -10.67 -4.10 9.04
C PRO A 64 -9.25 -3.72 9.44
N LEU A 65 -8.60 -2.89 8.62
CA LEU A 65 -7.25 -2.36 8.90
C LEU A 65 -7.21 -2.14 10.39
N ASP A 66 -6.55 -3.07 11.09
CA ASP A 66 -6.66 -3.19 12.54
C ASP A 66 -6.27 -1.81 13.01
N ASN A 67 -7.19 -1.05 13.61
CA ASN A 67 -7.15 0.40 13.71
C ASN A 67 -5.78 0.83 14.24
N GLU A 68 -4.81 0.94 13.35
CA GLU A 68 -3.51 1.50 13.60
C GLU A 68 -3.84 2.95 13.78
N LYS A 69 -4.05 3.27 15.05
CA LYS A 69 -4.56 4.54 15.57
C LYS A 69 -4.08 5.65 14.66
N ASN A 70 -5.04 6.41 14.09
CA ASN A 70 -4.78 7.58 13.26
C ASN A 70 -3.50 8.27 13.76
N LEU A 71 -2.45 8.22 12.95
CA LEU A 71 -1.10 8.58 13.40
C LEU A 71 -1.05 10.06 13.77
N THR A 72 -1.81 10.87 13.04
CA THR A 72 -2.00 12.30 13.29
C THR A 72 -2.69 12.54 14.64
N GLU A 73 -3.80 11.86 14.93
CA GLU A 73 -4.49 11.95 16.23
C GLU A 73 -3.64 11.41 17.39
N ASN A 74 -2.88 10.34 17.14
CA ASN A 74 -1.97 9.76 18.13
C ASN A 74 -0.84 10.73 18.47
N LEU A 75 -0.24 11.38 17.47
CA LEU A 75 0.74 12.44 17.66
C LEU A 75 0.15 13.59 18.49
N ALA A 76 -1.03 14.07 18.10
CA ALA A 76 -1.73 15.14 18.82
C ALA A 76 -1.98 14.76 20.28
N LYS A 77 -2.39 13.51 20.55
CA LYS A 77 -2.59 12.98 21.90
C LYS A 77 -1.30 12.92 22.71
N ILE A 78 -0.20 12.42 22.13
CA ILE A 78 1.12 12.37 22.78
C ILE A 78 1.59 13.78 23.12
N TYR A 79 1.43 14.72 22.19
CA TYR A 79 1.80 16.12 22.39
C TYR A 79 0.97 16.76 23.52
N ALA A 80 -0.36 16.58 23.51
CA ALA A 80 -1.26 17.06 24.55
C ALA A 80 -0.92 16.46 25.93
N GLN A 81 -0.60 15.16 26.00
CA GLN A 81 -0.18 14.53 27.25
C GLN A 81 1.13 15.12 27.79
N LYS A 82 2.10 15.41 26.91
CA LYS A 82 3.37 16.05 27.33
C LYS A 82 3.14 17.50 27.78
N LEU A 83 2.21 18.22 27.15
CA LEU A 83 1.77 19.56 27.58
C LEU A 83 1.15 19.53 28.98
N VAL A 84 0.19 18.64 29.23
CA VAL A 84 -0.46 18.51 30.55
C VAL A 84 0.55 18.13 31.63
N LYS A 85 1.45 17.18 31.35
CA LYS A 85 2.50 16.77 32.30
C LYS A 85 3.44 17.90 32.69
N ARG A 86 3.69 18.86 31.79
CA ARG A 86 4.54 20.04 32.08
C ARG A 86 3.80 21.18 32.76
N ASN A 87 2.47 21.17 32.74
CA ASN A 87 1.64 22.19 33.37
C ASN A 87 0.67 21.55 34.38
N PRO A 88 1.18 20.83 35.41
CA PRO A 88 0.34 20.05 36.33
C PRO A 88 -0.64 20.93 37.12
N ASN A 89 -0.30 22.21 37.30
CA ASN A 89 -1.10 23.19 38.04
C ASN A 89 -1.88 24.14 37.11
N GLY A 90 -1.97 23.84 35.80
CA GLY A 90 -2.57 24.72 34.80
C GLY A 90 -1.64 25.87 34.35
N PRO A 91 -2.19 26.89 33.66
CA PRO A 91 -1.43 28.06 33.21
C PRO A 91 -0.83 28.81 34.41
N VAL A 92 0.44 29.18 34.31
CA VAL A 92 1.14 29.97 35.33
C VAL A 92 0.92 31.45 35.01
N ASN A 93 0.51 32.23 36.01
CA ASN A 93 0.39 33.68 35.86
C ASN A 93 1.78 34.31 35.91
N ASN A 94 2.20 34.91 34.79
CA ASN A 94 3.42 35.70 34.72
C ASN A 94 3.05 37.09 34.18
N ASN A 95 3.29 38.15 34.95
CA ASN A 95 2.95 39.53 34.58
C ASN A 95 1.48 39.75 34.13
N ASN A 96 0.50 39.26 34.90
CA ASN A 96 -0.94 39.34 34.59
C ASN A 96 -1.36 38.65 33.27
N GLN A 97 -0.51 37.79 32.71
CA GLN A 97 -0.84 36.95 31.56
C GLN A 97 -0.76 35.48 31.96
N SER A 98 -1.85 34.75 31.73
CA SER A 98 -1.89 33.30 31.87
C SER A 98 -1.02 32.67 30.77
N GLN A 99 0.11 32.08 31.16
CA GLN A 99 1.04 31.44 30.23
C GLN A 99 1.07 29.93 30.46
N ILE A 100 1.03 29.15 29.38
CA ILE A 100 1.25 27.71 29.40
C ILE A 100 2.71 27.49 29.00
N THR A 101 3.43 26.67 29.76
CA THR A 101 4.77 26.23 29.36
C THR A 101 4.62 25.24 28.22
N VAL A 102 4.78 25.72 26.99
CA VAL A 102 4.81 24.88 25.79
C VAL A 102 6.13 24.11 25.71
N PRO A 103 6.14 22.92 25.11
CA PRO A 103 7.38 22.27 24.73
C PRO A 103 8.27 23.17 23.88
N SER A 104 9.59 23.03 24.04
CA SER A 104 10.53 23.55 23.04
C SER A 104 10.13 23.02 21.66
N GLN A 105 10.34 23.81 20.60
CA GLN A 105 10.11 23.40 19.21
C GLN A 105 10.73 22.03 18.90
N ASN A 106 11.87 21.72 19.54
CA ASN A 106 12.57 20.45 19.44
C ASN A 106 11.70 19.23 19.81
N LEU A 107 10.76 19.33 20.75
CA LEU A 107 9.96 18.16 21.16
C LEU A 107 8.94 17.75 20.08
N ALA A 108 8.30 18.71 19.42
CA ALA A 108 7.36 18.41 18.33
C ALA A 108 8.13 17.78 17.17
N GLN A 109 9.31 18.32 16.87
CA GLN A 109 10.18 17.81 15.83
C GLN A 109 10.76 16.43 16.15
N GLU A 110 11.20 16.18 17.38
CA GLU A 110 11.68 14.87 17.86
C GLU A 110 10.59 13.81 17.75
N VAL A 111 9.36 14.09 18.21
CA VAL A 111 8.27 13.10 18.14
C VAL A 111 7.82 12.87 16.69
N LEU A 112 7.84 13.91 15.85
CA LEU A 112 7.56 13.77 14.42
C LEU A 112 8.64 12.94 13.72
N LEU A 113 9.92 13.20 13.99
CA LEU A 113 11.05 12.44 13.44
C LEU A 113 11.01 10.97 13.88
N ASP A 114 10.73 10.70 15.16
CA ASP A 114 10.54 9.33 15.66
C ASP A 114 9.40 8.61 14.93
N LYS A 115 8.35 9.32 14.53
CA LYS A 115 7.22 8.76 13.79
C LYS A 115 7.50 8.59 12.30
N LEU A 116 8.24 9.51 11.69
CA LEU A 116 8.67 9.43 10.30
C LEU A 116 9.76 8.37 10.08
N ASN A 117 10.54 8.06 11.11
CA ASN A 117 11.54 6.99 11.08
C ASN A 117 10.95 5.60 11.33
N GLN A 118 9.66 5.49 11.68
CA GLN A 118 8.99 4.20 11.82
C GLN A 118 8.68 3.61 10.43
N LYS A 119 9.00 2.32 10.27
CA LYS A 119 8.62 1.58 9.07
C LYS A 119 7.09 1.58 8.94
N PHE A 120 6.59 1.85 7.73
CA PHE A 120 5.17 1.71 7.45
C PHE A 120 4.72 0.27 7.74
N SER A 121 3.69 0.15 8.57
CA SER A 121 3.16 -1.12 9.03
C SER A 121 1.87 -1.45 8.27
N PHE A 122 1.64 -2.74 8.08
CA PHE A 122 0.47 -3.26 7.37
C PHE A 122 0.16 -4.68 7.88
N PRO A 123 -1.11 -5.12 7.82
CA PRO A 123 -1.46 -6.50 8.12
C PRO A 123 -0.69 -7.46 7.21
N GLN A 124 -0.10 -8.51 7.77
CA GLN A 124 0.63 -9.52 7.00
C GLN A 124 -0.04 -10.88 7.10
N PHE A 125 -0.16 -11.55 5.97
CA PHE A 125 -0.47 -12.97 5.90
C PHE A 125 0.74 -13.79 6.33
N SER A 126 0.45 -14.89 6.99
CA SER A 126 1.39 -15.92 7.38
C SER A 126 1.15 -17.20 6.59
N ARG A 127 2.05 -18.17 6.72
CA ARG A 127 1.85 -19.52 6.16
C ARG A 127 0.54 -20.16 6.63
N ALA A 128 0.13 -19.89 7.88
CA ALA A 128 -1.09 -20.46 8.45
C ALA A 128 -2.38 -19.93 7.78
N ASP A 129 -2.30 -18.81 7.07
CA ASP A 129 -3.41 -18.23 6.33
C ASP A 129 -3.61 -18.87 4.94
N LEU A 130 -2.69 -19.74 4.50
CA LEU A 130 -2.68 -20.31 3.16
C LEU A 130 -3.37 -21.67 3.11
N LYS A 131 -4.11 -21.92 2.02
CA LYS A 131 -4.64 -23.24 1.70
C LYS A 131 -3.63 -24.02 0.86
N ILE A 132 -2.71 -24.71 1.52
CA ILE A 132 -1.67 -25.49 0.84
C ILE A 132 -2.26 -26.80 0.31
N ASN A 133 -1.98 -27.09 -0.96
CA ASN A 133 -2.27 -28.37 -1.62
C ASN A 133 -0.95 -29.11 -1.87
N GLU A 134 -0.90 -30.40 -1.56
CA GLU A 134 0.28 -31.24 -1.75
C GLU A 134 0.48 -31.70 -3.21
N ASP A 135 -0.50 -31.47 -4.10
CA ASP A 135 -0.36 -31.75 -5.53
C ASP A 135 0.63 -30.80 -6.23
N ASN A 136 1.90 -31.19 -6.19
CA ASN A 136 2.99 -30.54 -6.91
C ASN A 136 3.22 -31.09 -8.32
N SER A 137 2.28 -31.87 -8.87
CA SER A 137 2.39 -32.34 -10.25
C SER A 137 2.42 -31.16 -11.23
N LEU A 138 2.96 -31.39 -12.43
CA LEU A 138 2.96 -30.39 -13.49
C LEU A 138 1.53 -29.87 -13.77
N LEU A 139 0.53 -30.76 -13.74
CA LEU A 139 -0.87 -30.41 -13.95
C LEU A 139 -1.42 -29.57 -12.78
N GLY A 140 -1.13 -29.94 -11.53
CA GLY A 140 -1.53 -29.17 -10.34
C GLY A 140 -0.99 -27.74 -10.38
N GLN A 141 0.30 -27.58 -10.72
CA GLN A 141 0.94 -26.27 -10.85
C GLN A 141 0.38 -25.46 -12.02
N GLN A 142 0.13 -26.08 -13.18
CA GLN A 142 -0.52 -25.40 -14.32
C GLN A 142 -1.95 -24.95 -13.99
N GLN A 143 -2.69 -25.76 -13.24
CA GLN A 143 -4.04 -25.42 -12.81
C GLN A 143 -4.03 -24.25 -11.82
N TYR A 144 -3.07 -24.22 -10.89
CA TYR A 144 -2.85 -23.09 -10.00
C TYR A 144 -2.62 -21.78 -10.77
N VAL A 145 -1.67 -21.76 -11.71
CA VAL A 145 -1.38 -20.58 -12.55
C VAL A 145 -2.62 -20.14 -13.33
N LYS A 146 -3.37 -21.10 -13.89
CA LYS A 146 -4.61 -20.81 -14.61
C LYS A 146 -5.67 -20.19 -13.71
N ASN A 147 -5.87 -20.72 -12.50
CA ASN A 147 -6.84 -20.20 -11.54
C ASN A 147 -6.45 -18.78 -11.08
N LEU A 148 -5.16 -18.57 -10.77
CA LEU A 148 -4.64 -17.25 -10.43
C LEU A 148 -4.91 -16.24 -11.54
N TRP A 149 -4.68 -16.63 -12.80
CA TRP A 149 -5.00 -15.78 -13.95
C TRP A 149 -6.50 -15.46 -14.05
N VAL A 150 -7.38 -16.47 -13.90
CA VAL A 150 -8.84 -16.26 -13.94
C VAL A 150 -9.28 -15.26 -12.87
N ILE A 151 -8.74 -15.37 -11.66
CA ILE A 151 -9.02 -14.43 -10.56
C ILE A 151 -8.55 -13.01 -10.94
N SER A 152 -7.31 -12.87 -11.43
CA SER A 152 -6.79 -11.57 -11.86
C SER A 152 -7.58 -10.95 -13.02
N GLN A 153 -8.07 -11.74 -13.99
CA GLN A 153 -8.93 -11.24 -15.06
C GLN A 153 -10.25 -10.70 -14.52
N LYS A 154 -10.95 -11.53 -13.74
CA LYS A 154 -12.25 -11.21 -13.14
C LYS A 154 -12.17 -9.91 -12.34
N ASN A 155 -11.12 -9.74 -11.54
CA ASN A 155 -11.03 -8.60 -10.65
C ASN A 155 -10.47 -7.36 -11.36
N PHE A 156 -9.38 -7.44 -12.12
CA PHE A 156 -8.77 -6.24 -12.71
C PHE A 156 -9.26 -5.91 -14.11
N ARG A 157 -9.34 -6.89 -15.01
CA ARG A 157 -9.68 -6.60 -16.40
C ARG A 157 -11.16 -6.26 -16.57
N ASP A 158 -12.02 -6.98 -15.86
CA ASP A 158 -13.46 -6.82 -16.02
C ASP A 158 -14.01 -5.68 -15.16
N SER A 159 -13.30 -5.29 -14.09
CA SER A 159 -13.77 -4.27 -13.14
C SER A 159 -13.03 -2.92 -13.23
N LEU A 160 -11.88 -2.84 -13.91
CA LEU A 160 -11.16 -1.58 -14.15
C LEU A 160 -11.19 -1.19 -15.62
N ASN A 161 -11.09 0.11 -15.87
CA ASN A 161 -10.82 0.61 -17.21
C ASN A 161 -9.44 0.08 -17.67
N PRO A 162 -9.29 -0.43 -18.90
CA PRO A 162 -8.01 -0.89 -19.45
C PRO A 162 -6.84 0.10 -19.32
N ASP A 163 -7.14 1.41 -19.23
CA ASP A 163 -6.15 2.47 -19.07
C ASP A 163 -5.83 2.82 -17.59
N SER A 164 -6.51 2.18 -16.62
CA SER A 164 -6.31 2.42 -15.19
C SER A 164 -5.07 1.66 -14.69
N ASN A 165 -3.91 2.30 -14.81
CA ASN A 165 -2.71 1.89 -14.06
C ASN A 165 -2.62 2.66 -12.74
N ILE A 166 -1.98 2.07 -11.73
CA ILE A 166 -1.83 2.65 -10.38
C ILE A 166 -1.27 4.08 -10.41
N ARG A 167 -0.31 4.38 -11.29
CA ARG A 167 0.29 5.72 -11.41
C ARG A 167 -0.73 6.76 -11.85
N LYS A 168 -1.54 6.44 -12.87
CA LYS A 168 -2.59 7.30 -13.39
C LYS A 168 -3.68 7.52 -12.35
N VAL A 169 -4.04 6.46 -11.63
CA VAL A 169 -5.03 6.52 -10.55
C VAL A 169 -4.56 7.44 -9.41
N ILE A 170 -3.31 7.29 -8.96
CA ILE A 170 -2.72 8.18 -7.94
C ILE A 170 -2.59 9.62 -8.46
N PHE A 171 -2.14 9.80 -9.71
CA PHE A 171 -2.01 11.13 -10.32
C PHE A 171 -3.36 11.85 -10.42
N ASN A 172 -4.40 11.19 -10.93
CA ASN A 172 -5.76 11.74 -11.00
C ASN A 172 -6.27 12.14 -9.60
N PHE A 173 -5.99 11.33 -8.58
CA PHE A 173 -6.39 11.65 -7.21
C PHE A 173 -5.67 12.89 -6.65
N ILE A 174 -4.35 13.00 -6.83
CA ILE A 174 -3.57 14.12 -6.29
C ILE A 174 -3.84 15.42 -7.06
N ASP A 175 -3.83 15.36 -8.40
CA ASP A 175 -3.88 16.54 -9.28
C ASP A 175 -5.33 17.00 -9.52
N GLN A 176 -6.24 16.05 -9.78
CA GLN A 176 -7.63 16.36 -10.15
C GLN A 176 -8.59 16.28 -8.96
N LYS A 177 -8.10 15.89 -7.78
CA LYS A 177 -8.90 15.65 -6.56
C LYS A 177 -10.07 14.70 -6.78
N ASP A 178 -9.96 13.79 -7.76
CA ASP A 178 -10.96 12.78 -8.06
C ASP A 178 -10.59 11.44 -7.40
N SER A 179 -11.33 11.06 -6.37
CA SER A 179 -11.11 9.83 -5.60
C SER A 179 -11.75 8.59 -6.22
N ARG A 180 -12.60 8.72 -7.25
CA ARG A 180 -13.41 7.61 -7.77
C ARG A 180 -12.55 6.48 -8.31
N ASP A 181 -11.55 6.82 -9.13
CA ASP A 181 -10.64 5.84 -9.71
C ASP A 181 -9.80 5.14 -8.64
N LEU A 182 -9.31 5.90 -7.64
CA LEU A 182 -8.52 5.36 -6.53
C LEU A 182 -9.35 4.44 -5.65
N GLN A 183 -10.58 4.84 -5.32
CA GLN A 183 -11.48 4.03 -4.53
C GLN A 183 -11.88 2.75 -5.28
N ASN A 184 -12.13 2.83 -6.59
CA ASN A 184 -12.43 1.65 -7.39
C ASN A 184 -11.23 0.67 -7.43
N TYR A 185 -10.01 1.20 -7.61
CA TYR A 185 -8.79 0.40 -7.59
C TYR A 185 -8.56 -0.31 -6.25
N ILE A 186 -8.75 0.41 -5.13
CA ILE A 186 -8.67 -0.15 -3.77
C ILE A 186 -9.69 -1.27 -3.57
N ASN A 187 -10.93 -1.10 -4.05
CA ASN A 187 -11.97 -2.13 -3.97
C ASN A 187 -11.60 -3.38 -4.78
N VAL A 188 -11.05 -3.20 -5.98
CA VAL A 188 -10.56 -4.30 -6.81
C VAL A 188 -9.41 -5.05 -6.15
N LEU A 189 -8.44 -4.33 -5.55
CA LEU A 189 -7.37 -4.94 -4.77
C LEU A 189 -7.91 -5.76 -3.59
N ALA A 190 -8.89 -5.24 -2.85
CA ALA A 190 -9.52 -5.97 -1.75
C ALA A 190 -10.16 -7.29 -2.23
N LEU A 191 -10.85 -7.27 -3.37
CA LEU A 191 -11.41 -8.47 -4.00
C LEU A 191 -10.32 -9.44 -4.46
N GLN A 192 -9.23 -8.94 -5.05
CA GLN A 192 -8.08 -9.76 -5.45
C GLN A 192 -7.46 -10.48 -4.25
N ILE A 193 -7.17 -9.75 -3.18
CA ILE A 193 -6.56 -10.31 -1.97
C ILE A 193 -7.46 -11.42 -1.42
N LYS A 194 -8.77 -11.16 -1.32
CA LYS A 194 -9.75 -12.14 -0.85
C LYS A 194 -9.77 -13.39 -1.72
N ASP A 195 -9.97 -13.24 -3.03
CA ASP A 195 -10.12 -14.37 -3.95
C ASP A 195 -8.81 -15.18 -4.06
N VAL A 196 -7.65 -14.53 -4.03
CA VAL A 196 -6.35 -15.24 -4.06
C VAL A 196 -6.05 -15.92 -2.72
N LYS A 197 -6.37 -15.30 -1.58
CA LYS A 197 -6.22 -15.95 -0.26
C LYS A 197 -7.01 -17.26 -0.21
N ASP A 198 -8.17 -17.31 -0.86
CA ASP A 198 -9.01 -18.49 -0.90
C ASP A 198 -8.56 -19.57 -1.91
N LEU A 199 -7.59 -19.27 -2.77
CA LEU A 199 -7.05 -20.18 -3.78
C LEU A 199 -6.09 -21.21 -3.16
N ALA A 200 -6.35 -22.50 -3.41
CA ALA A 200 -5.42 -23.55 -3.01
C ALA A 200 -4.11 -23.47 -3.81
N VAL A 201 -2.97 -23.51 -3.11
CA VAL A 201 -1.63 -23.32 -3.69
C VAL A 201 -0.78 -24.60 -3.57
N PRO A 202 -0.12 -25.08 -4.64
CA PRO A 202 0.86 -26.16 -4.55
C PRO A 202 2.00 -25.78 -3.61
N SER A 203 2.51 -26.70 -2.79
CA SER A 203 3.57 -26.36 -1.82
C SER A 203 4.85 -25.80 -2.46
N SER A 204 5.15 -26.12 -3.72
CA SER A 204 6.27 -25.53 -4.46
C SER A 204 6.07 -24.05 -4.87
N TRP A 205 4.85 -23.54 -4.75
CA TRP A 205 4.46 -22.15 -5.07
C TRP A 205 4.11 -21.33 -3.82
N GLU A 206 4.20 -21.93 -2.63
CA GLU A 206 3.79 -21.32 -1.37
C GLU A 206 4.48 -19.97 -1.12
N THR A 207 5.82 -19.92 -1.28
CA THR A 207 6.60 -18.70 -1.06
C THR A 207 6.17 -17.56 -1.98
N PHE A 208 6.03 -17.84 -3.28
CA PHE A 208 5.56 -16.86 -4.26
C PHE A 208 4.16 -16.35 -3.89
N HIS A 209 3.25 -17.27 -3.56
CA HIS A 209 1.87 -16.93 -3.24
C HIS A 209 1.77 -16.05 -1.99
N LEU A 210 2.54 -16.37 -0.94
CA LEU A 210 2.61 -15.57 0.28
C LEU A 210 3.16 -14.16 0.01
N GLN A 211 4.23 -14.08 -0.79
CA GLN A 211 4.83 -12.81 -1.19
C GLN A 211 3.84 -11.95 -1.99
N ALA A 212 3.10 -12.55 -2.93
CA ALA A 212 2.08 -11.87 -3.71
C ALA A 212 0.95 -11.31 -2.84
N LEU A 213 0.41 -12.12 -1.93
CA LEU A 213 -0.64 -11.68 -1.01
C LEU A 213 -0.18 -10.53 -0.12
N ASN A 214 1.04 -10.63 0.43
CA ASN A 214 1.59 -9.58 1.29
C ASN A 214 1.90 -8.29 0.53
N LEU A 215 2.35 -8.39 -0.72
CA LEU A 215 2.57 -7.22 -1.57
C LEU A 215 1.25 -6.51 -1.88
N TRP A 216 0.21 -7.24 -2.31
CA TRP A 216 -1.10 -6.62 -2.58
C TRP A 216 -1.74 -6.06 -1.30
N GLN A 217 -1.55 -6.70 -0.15
CA GLN A 217 -2.02 -6.17 1.13
C GLN A 217 -1.30 -4.88 1.54
N LYS A 218 0.02 -4.82 1.30
CA LYS A 218 0.83 -3.61 1.48
C LYS A 218 0.32 -2.48 0.58
N GLU A 219 0.13 -2.77 -0.70
CA GLU A 219 -0.40 -1.84 -1.71
C GLU A 219 -1.79 -1.31 -1.33
N TYR A 220 -2.73 -2.21 -0.99
CA TYR A 220 -4.06 -1.86 -0.48
C TYR A 220 -3.98 -0.91 0.71
N THR A 221 -3.09 -1.19 1.67
CA THR A 221 -2.93 -0.39 2.89
C THR A 221 -2.37 1.00 2.60
N ILE A 222 -1.42 1.10 1.66
CA ILE A 222 -0.82 2.36 1.23
C ILE A 222 -1.84 3.22 0.48
N LEU A 223 -2.52 2.65 -0.51
CA LEU A 223 -3.53 3.38 -1.29
C LEU A 223 -4.71 3.81 -0.42
N SER A 224 -5.15 2.97 0.51
CA SER A 224 -6.19 3.35 1.49
C SER A 224 -5.72 4.47 2.41
N SER A 225 -4.44 4.50 2.78
CA SER A 225 -3.87 5.60 3.58
C SER A 225 -3.78 6.90 2.77
N ILE A 226 -3.49 6.82 1.47
CA ILE A 226 -3.48 7.97 0.55
C ILE A 226 -4.89 8.51 0.35
N LEU A 227 -5.88 7.64 0.13
CA LEU A 227 -7.29 8.03 0.00
C LEU A 227 -7.81 8.81 1.23
N ASN A 228 -7.28 8.50 2.42
CA ASN A 228 -7.68 9.10 3.69
C ASN A 228 -6.81 10.30 4.13
N MET A 229 -6.11 10.99 3.20
CA MET A 229 -5.15 12.06 3.53
C MET A 229 -5.70 13.18 4.41
N ASP A 230 -6.99 13.52 4.23
CA ASP A 230 -7.67 14.58 4.97
C ASP A 230 -7.82 14.23 6.46
N SER A 231 -7.82 12.94 6.78
CA SER A 231 -8.02 12.44 8.14
C SER A 231 -6.72 12.02 8.82
N ASP A 232 -5.71 11.53 8.08
CA ASP A 232 -4.45 11.06 8.66
C ASP A 232 -3.22 11.37 7.79
N SER A 233 -2.89 12.65 7.69
CA SER A 233 -1.83 13.14 6.80
C SER A 233 -0.44 12.56 7.13
N LEU A 234 -0.14 12.26 8.41
CA LEU A 234 1.13 11.60 8.79
C LEU A 234 1.21 10.18 8.23
N LYS A 235 0.13 9.41 8.30
CA LYS A 235 0.09 8.07 7.71
C LYS A 235 0.19 8.13 6.20
N THR A 236 -0.40 9.14 5.56
CA THR A 236 -0.25 9.36 4.12
C THR A 236 1.18 9.69 3.72
N ILE A 237 1.91 10.49 4.52
CA ILE A 237 3.33 10.78 4.26
C ILE A 237 4.15 9.48 4.31
N LEU A 238 4.00 8.69 5.36
CA LEU A 238 4.68 7.40 5.49
C LEU A 238 4.31 6.43 4.35
N ALA A 239 3.02 6.35 4.00
CA ALA A 239 2.54 5.52 2.91
C ALA A 239 3.14 5.94 1.56
N SER A 240 3.28 7.26 1.33
CA SER A 240 3.82 7.80 0.08
C SER A 240 5.31 7.48 -0.09
N GLN A 241 6.07 7.41 1.00
CA GLN A 241 7.48 7.01 0.97
C GLN A 241 7.66 5.54 0.53
N GLU A 242 6.67 4.69 0.79
CA GLU A 242 6.70 3.28 0.41
C GLU A 242 6.28 3.00 -1.04
N LEU A 243 5.74 3.98 -1.77
CA LEU A 243 5.31 3.78 -3.17
C LEU A 243 6.47 3.33 -4.08
N ILE A 244 7.68 3.83 -3.83
CA ILE A 244 8.89 3.40 -4.56
C ILE A 244 9.22 1.94 -4.24
N ASN A 245 9.08 1.54 -2.99
CA ASN A 245 9.38 0.18 -2.54
C ASN A 245 8.41 -0.84 -3.15
N ILE A 246 7.11 -0.53 -3.24
CA ILE A 246 6.12 -1.40 -3.91
C ILE A 246 6.55 -1.69 -5.33
N SER A 247 6.94 -0.66 -6.09
CA SER A 247 7.31 -0.79 -7.50
C SER A 247 8.51 -1.74 -7.70
N GLN A 248 9.47 -1.72 -6.77
CA GLN A 248 10.60 -2.64 -6.78
C GLN A 248 10.18 -4.06 -6.38
N GLU A 249 9.39 -4.20 -5.30
CA GLU A 249 8.89 -5.50 -4.81
C GLU A 249 8.03 -6.21 -5.88
N GLU A 250 7.20 -5.47 -6.61
CA GLU A 250 6.44 -5.95 -7.78
C GLU A 250 7.35 -6.53 -8.86
N SER A 251 8.39 -5.78 -9.23
CA SER A 251 9.37 -6.21 -10.24
C SER A 251 10.08 -7.49 -9.82
N ASP A 252 10.56 -7.55 -8.58
CA ASP A 252 11.27 -8.71 -8.04
C ASP A 252 10.35 -9.94 -8.02
N LEU A 253 9.10 -9.77 -7.59
CA LEU A 253 8.10 -10.83 -7.59
C LEU A 253 7.73 -11.29 -9.01
N GLY A 254 7.70 -10.37 -9.97
CA GLY A 254 7.52 -10.67 -11.39
C GLY A 254 8.64 -11.56 -11.96
N VAL A 255 9.90 -11.32 -11.56
CA VAL A 255 11.03 -12.17 -11.94
C VAL A 255 10.87 -13.58 -11.37
N ILE A 256 10.49 -13.72 -10.10
CA ILE A 256 10.22 -15.01 -9.45
C ILE A 256 9.11 -15.75 -10.19
N PHE A 257 8.01 -15.06 -10.51
CA PHE A 257 6.90 -15.63 -11.27
C PHE A 257 7.34 -16.17 -12.63
N ILE A 258 8.08 -15.37 -13.40
CA ILE A 258 8.60 -15.78 -14.72
C ILE A 258 9.51 -17.00 -14.59
N GLN A 259 10.35 -17.05 -13.57
CA GLN A 259 11.24 -18.19 -13.34
C GLN A 259 10.44 -19.48 -13.11
N HIS A 260 9.42 -19.43 -12.25
CA HIS A 260 8.54 -20.57 -12.05
C HIS A 260 7.80 -20.99 -13.33
N LEU A 261 7.32 -20.04 -14.15
CA LEU A 261 6.68 -20.36 -15.43
C LEU A 261 7.63 -21.02 -16.43
N LYS A 262 8.90 -20.59 -16.46
CA LYS A 262 9.94 -21.25 -17.27
C LYS A 262 10.14 -22.69 -16.80
N ASP A 263 10.26 -22.92 -15.50
CA ASP A 263 10.46 -24.26 -14.96
C ASP A 263 9.30 -25.20 -15.32
N LEU A 264 8.06 -24.70 -15.34
CA LEU A 264 6.88 -25.45 -15.81
C LEU A 264 6.90 -25.76 -17.31
N THR A 265 7.60 -24.96 -18.10
CA THR A 265 7.62 -25.09 -19.57
C THR A 265 8.78 -25.97 -20.05
N TYR A 266 9.89 -25.99 -19.31
CA TYR A 266 11.14 -26.64 -19.71
C TYR A 266 11.45 -27.96 -18.98
N LYS A 267 10.79 -28.28 -17.86
CA LYS A 267 10.82 -29.63 -17.28
C LYS A 267 9.99 -30.58 -18.17
N LYS A 268 10.68 -31.31 -19.06
CA LYS A 268 10.14 -32.46 -19.79
C LYS A 268 10.47 -33.75 -19.06
#